data_AF-A0A6B0GJV5-F1
#
_entry.id   AF-A0A6B0GJV5-F1
#
_cell.length_a   1.000
_cell.length_b   1.000
_cell.length_c   1.000
_cell.angle_alpha   90.00
_cell.angle_beta   90.00
_cell.angle_gamma   90.00
#
_symmetry.space_group_name_H-M   'P 1'
#
loop_
_entity.id
_entity.type
_entity.pdbx_description
1 polymer ?
#
loop_
_entity_poly.entity_id
_entity_poly.type
_entity_poly.pdbx_seq_one_letter_code
_entity_poly.pdbx_strand_id
1 'polypeptide(L)'
;MRPPALAVALAVLCVLAGCNAFAPGTDTDSATGDDPTVTPADVPRDPEDGTLAPGLSETGLVDANALYEAHRSALADRPLRVDRLTAMTYRGRVVDETNETAWYGPDRKRTLVDAAVGGVMGSTVDNYGLFSTGNGTFERRVVDGRVRYFADRQNVRTGRERLNGRLEDLRNLLYRLDVDRVETVGERDGVTVYRIVGSDPDANEVPDDGGTTGIQPEVTVDVDERGTVHSVRTVEEVRLNAESVQNVSAEGEDEYVVLGRVQTVTFDASVGTPSSPAWVADARETVSNREFVAPGLTTDGVVDANRLDAAHRAAVESTSMRVEADLLRRANGTVRNHYRERIVVDRANGTRLWTTTDTTEEWSRTRWWNGSEGYRRYVQENATSYDAVGGPRPLSAASPEFPPYVEFADTSVEALGNGSYRVVVTDLPRVSYYPTVTERLAFVVAPNGLITQYSTTFRTGNGLVSTRSFTLDPGPTTVPRPDWLDTARNATG
;
A
#
# COMPACT_ATOMS: atom_id res chain seq x y z
N MET A 1 -41.23 16.76 -11.60
CA MET A 1 -41.66 15.72 -12.57
C MET A 1 -41.56 16.29 -13.98
N ARG A 2 -40.55 15.86 -14.74
CA ARG A 2 -40.29 16.12 -16.17
C ARG A 2 -39.83 14.77 -16.76
N PRO A 3 -40.19 14.39 -18.00
CA PRO A 3 -40.10 13.00 -18.44
C PRO A 3 -38.71 12.62 -18.98
N PRO A 4 -38.30 11.34 -18.88
CA PRO A 4 -37.06 10.82 -19.45
C PRO A 4 -37.28 10.36 -20.89
N ALA A 5 -37.35 11.29 -21.84
CA ALA A 5 -37.49 10.95 -23.27
C ALA A 5 -36.15 10.71 -24.00
N LEU A 6 -35.02 11.06 -23.39
CA LEU A 6 -33.72 11.08 -24.09
C LEU A 6 -32.90 9.79 -23.94
N ALA A 7 -33.20 8.94 -22.96
CA ALA A 7 -32.42 7.73 -22.68
C ALA A 7 -32.77 6.53 -23.58
N VAL A 8 -33.97 6.50 -24.15
CA VAL A 8 -34.44 5.37 -25.00
C VAL A 8 -33.91 5.47 -26.43
N ALA A 9 -33.61 6.68 -26.92
CA ALA A 9 -33.13 6.88 -28.29
C ALA A 9 -31.68 6.40 -28.51
N LEU A 10 -30.83 6.41 -27.47
CA LEU A 10 -29.43 5.98 -27.60
C LEU A 10 -29.27 4.44 -27.61
N ALA A 11 -30.19 3.71 -26.97
CA ALA A 11 -30.13 2.25 -26.89
C ALA A 11 -30.59 1.55 -28.20
N VAL A 12 -31.44 2.19 -28.99
CA VAL A 12 -31.94 1.62 -30.27
C VAL A 12 -30.89 1.74 -31.39
N LEU A 13 -29.96 2.69 -31.30
CA LEU A 13 -28.96 2.93 -32.33
C LEU A 13 -27.77 1.94 -32.28
N CYS A 14 -27.51 1.30 -31.14
CA CYS A 14 -26.43 0.32 -31.00
C CYS A 14 -26.82 -1.12 -31.43
N VAL A 15 -28.10 -1.40 -31.70
CA VAL A 15 -28.60 -2.75 -32.03
C VAL A 15 -28.77 -2.97 -33.54
N LEU A 16 -28.59 -1.93 -34.38
CA LEU A 16 -28.84 -2.01 -35.83
C LEU A 16 -27.58 -2.09 -36.72
N ALA A 17 -26.38 -2.08 -36.15
CA ALA A 17 -25.13 -2.16 -36.94
C ALA A 17 -24.34 -3.43 -36.58
N GLY A 18 -24.56 -4.51 -37.34
CA GLY A 18 -23.55 -5.59 -37.42
C GLY A 18 -24.07 -7.02 -37.54
N CYS A 19 -24.85 -7.34 -38.57
CA CYS A 19 -24.97 -8.71 -39.08
C CYS A 19 -24.75 -8.72 -40.61
N ASN A 20 -23.97 -9.72 -41.04
CA ASN A 20 -23.99 -10.46 -42.31
C ASN A 20 -22.79 -10.31 -43.25
N ALA A 21 -22.08 -11.42 -43.45
CA ALA A 21 -21.67 -11.87 -44.79
C ALA A 21 -21.55 -13.41 -44.80
N PHE A 22 -22.68 -14.05 -45.11
CA PHE A 22 -22.83 -15.45 -45.51
C PHE A 22 -22.57 -15.53 -47.02
N ALA A 23 -21.82 -16.52 -47.51
CA ALA A 23 -21.74 -16.85 -48.93
C ALA A 23 -21.65 -18.38 -49.12
N PRO A 24 -22.57 -19.00 -49.89
CA PRO A 24 -22.51 -20.40 -50.30
C PRO A 24 -22.19 -20.57 -51.80
N GLY A 25 -21.67 -21.75 -52.15
CA GLY A 25 -21.63 -22.31 -53.51
C GLY A 25 -20.25 -22.87 -53.87
N THR A 26 -20.08 -23.95 -54.64
CA THR A 26 -20.95 -24.92 -55.33
C THR A 26 -20.03 -26.04 -55.80
N ASP A 27 -20.50 -27.29 -55.78
CA ASP A 27 -19.84 -28.44 -56.43
C ASP A 27 -19.75 -28.24 -57.95
N THR A 28 -18.62 -28.61 -58.59
CA THR A 28 -18.59 -29.25 -59.93
C THR A 28 -17.26 -29.98 -60.16
N ASP A 29 -17.40 -31.12 -60.83
CA ASP A 29 -16.49 -32.23 -61.09
C ASP A 29 -15.20 -31.98 -61.91
N SER A 30 -14.23 -32.86 -61.61
CA SER A 30 -13.36 -33.63 -62.51
C SER A 30 -12.59 -32.93 -63.64
N ALA A 31 -11.27 -32.85 -63.47
CA ALA A 31 -10.32 -33.00 -64.57
C ALA A 31 -9.05 -33.73 -64.09
N THR A 32 -8.71 -34.76 -64.85
CA THR A 32 -7.58 -35.69 -64.76
C THR A 32 -6.23 -34.98 -64.87
N GLY A 33 -5.21 -35.38 -64.10
CA GLY A 33 -3.81 -35.04 -64.41
C GLY A 33 -2.85 -35.07 -63.24
N ASP A 34 -1.90 -36.01 -63.33
CA ASP A 34 -0.59 -36.06 -62.68
C ASP A 34 -0.51 -36.32 -61.17
N ASP A 35 -0.13 -37.57 -60.86
CA ASP A 35 0.42 -38.03 -59.58
C ASP A 35 1.58 -37.11 -59.13
N PRO A 36 1.43 -36.32 -58.05
CA PRO A 36 2.59 -35.74 -57.41
C PRO A 36 3.35 -36.86 -56.72
N THR A 37 4.61 -37.04 -57.12
CA THR A 37 5.55 -37.91 -56.43
C THR A 37 5.59 -37.50 -54.96
N VAL A 38 5.07 -38.37 -54.09
CA VAL A 38 5.03 -38.16 -52.64
C VAL A 38 6.48 -38.19 -52.16
N THR A 39 7.06 -37.00 -51.98
CA THR A 39 8.30 -36.89 -51.21
C THR A 39 7.93 -37.29 -49.78
N PRO A 40 8.58 -38.28 -49.16
CA PRO A 40 8.27 -38.66 -47.79
C PRO A 40 8.24 -37.40 -46.92
N ALA A 41 7.12 -37.16 -46.23
CA ALA A 41 7.06 -36.10 -45.24
C ALA A 41 8.22 -36.34 -44.26
N ASP A 42 8.96 -35.28 -43.93
CA ASP A 42 9.99 -35.35 -42.90
C ASP A 42 9.36 -36.00 -41.66
N VAL A 43 9.87 -37.19 -41.32
CA VAL A 43 9.53 -37.88 -40.08
C VAL A 43 9.88 -36.90 -38.97
N PRO A 44 8.97 -36.57 -38.03
CA PRO A 44 9.32 -35.77 -36.86
C PRO A 44 10.54 -36.43 -36.21
N ARG A 45 11.70 -35.79 -36.35
CA ARG A 45 12.87 -36.18 -35.58
C ARG A 45 12.52 -35.80 -34.16
N ASP A 46 12.54 -36.77 -33.25
CA ASP A 46 12.64 -36.45 -31.83
C ASP A 46 13.77 -35.42 -31.70
N PRO A 47 13.58 -34.31 -30.97
CA PRO A 47 14.64 -33.34 -30.76
C PRO A 47 15.80 -34.05 -30.06
N GLU A 48 16.76 -34.51 -30.87
CA GLU A 48 18.10 -34.85 -30.41
C GLU A 48 18.73 -33.51 -30.00
N ASP A 49 19.21 -33.48 -28.76
CA ASP A 49 19.71 -32.33 -27.99
C ASP A 49 18.64 -31.66 -27.12
N GLY A 50 18.72 -31.92 -25.82
CA GLY A 50 17.82 -31.43 -24.79
C GLY A 50 17.60 -29.93 -24.93
N THR A 51 16.41 -29.57 -25.41
CA THR A 51 16.01 -28.17 -25.57
C THR A 51 16.05 -27.49 -24.21
N LEU A 52 16.94 -26.51 -24.06
CA LEU A 52 16.94 -25.60 -22.94
C LEU A 52 15.59 -24.89 -22.82
N ALA A 53 15.30 -24.34 -21.63
CA ALA A 53 14.06 -23.61 -21.40
C ALA A 53 13.86 -22.47 -22.42
N PRO A 54 12.60 -22.11 -22.79
CA PRO A 54 12.33 -20.97 -23.64
C PRO A 54 13.06 -19.71 -23.17
N GLY A 55 13.78 -19.05 -24.08
CA GLY A 55 14.59 -17.87 -23.78
C GLY A 55 16.01 -18.15 -23.28
N LEU A 56 16.40 -19.42 -23.07
CA LEU A 56 17.75 -19.81 -22.69
C LEU A 56 18.58 -20.35 -23.85
N SER A 57 19.89 -20.15 -23.73
CA SER A 57 20.95 -20.74 -24.54
C SER A 57 22.03 -21.31 -23.62
N GLU A 58 22.96 -22.12 -24.15
CA GLU A 58 24.11 -22.61 -23.37
C GLU A 58 24.95 -21.46 -22.80
N THR A 59 24.92 -20.29 -23.46
CA THR A 59 25.67 -19.09 -23.07
C THR A 59 24.93 -18.15 -22.12
N GLY A 60 23.62 -18.35 -21.87
CA GLY A 60 22.85 -17.44 -21.01
C GLY A 60 21.40 -17.21 -21.43
N LEU A 61 20.77 -16.19 -20.84
CA LEU A 61 19.41 -15.72 -21.13
C LEU A 61 19.41 -14.86 -22.40
N VAL A 62 18.89 -15.40 -23.51
CA VAL A 62 18.85 -14.72 -24.83
C VAL A 62 17.55 -13.98 -25.08
N ASP A 63 16.46 -14.40 -24.44
CA ASP A 63 15.16 -13.74 -24.53
C ASP A 63 14.41 -13.85 -23.19
N ALA A 64 14.58 -12.83 -22.35
CA ALA A 64 13.91 -12.72 -21.06
C ALA A 64 12.38 -12.75 -21.17
N ASN A 65 11.83 -12.23 -22.27
CA ASN A 65 10.39 -12.19 -22.49
C ASN A 65 9.84 -13.57 -22.82
N ALA A 66 10.54 -14.34 -23.66
CA ALA A 66 10.17 -15.72 -23.96
C ALA A 66 10.15 -16.59 -22.69
N LEU A 67 11.15 -16.44 -21.83
CA LEU A 67 11.19 -17.16 -20.55
C LEU A 67 10.03 -16.75 -19.63
N TYR A 68 9.79 -15.44 -19.47
CA TYR A 68 8.71 -14.93 -18.64
C TYR A 68 7.32 -15.39 -19.13
N GLU A 69 7.04 -15.32 -20.44
CA GLU A 69 5.78 -15.76 -21.01
C GLU A 69 5.58 -17.28 -20.88
N ALA A 70 6.65 -18.06 -21.02
CA ALA A 70 6.61 -19.50 -20.76
C ALA A 70 6.23 -19.79 -19.30
N HIS A 71 6.86 -19.10 -18.33
CA HIS A 71 6.51 -19.22 -16.92
C HIS A 71 5.05 -18.81 -16.66
N ARG A 72 4.63 -17.65 -17.16
CA ARG A 72 3.26 -17.14 -17.00
C ARG A 72 2.23 -18.11 -17.57
N SER A 73 2.51 -18.70 -18.72
CA SER A 73 1.69 -19.73 -19.36
C SER A 73 1.65 -21.02 -18.54
N ALA A 74 2.80 -21.47 -18.02
CA ALA A 74 2.90 -22.67 -17.18
C ALA A 74 2.11 -22.56 -15.87
N LEU A 75 1.91 -21.34 -15.38
CA LEU A 75 1.11 -21.04 -14.19
C LEU A 75 -0.37 -20.73 -14.49
N ALA A 76 -0.75 -20.49 -15.75
CA ALA A 76 -2.10 -20.08 -16.10
C ALA A 76 -3.13 -21.16 -15.69
N ASP A 77 -4.25 -20.71 -15.12
CA ASP A 77 -5.39 -21.56 -14.70
C ASP A 77 -5.04 -22.77 -13.81
N ARG A 78 -3.90 -22.73 -13.11
CA ARG A 78 -3.46 -23.77 -12.17
C ARG A 78 -3.42 -23.25 -10.74
N PRO A 79 -3.76 -24.06 -9.72
CA PRO A 79 -3.47 -23.67 -8.36
C PRO A 79 -1.97 -23.47 -8.17
N LEU A 80 -1.60 -22.53 -7.30
CA LEU A 80 -0.22 -22.12 -7.10
C LEU A 80 0.04 -21.87 -5.61
N ARG A 81 1.14 -22.39 -5.10
CA ARG A 81 1.73 -21.95 -3.84
C ARG A 81 2.96 -21.10 -4.14
N VAL A 82 3.09 -19.99 -3.45
CA VAL A 82 4.26 -19.11 -3.48
C VAL A 82 4.78 -18.98 -2.06
N ASP A 83 6.00 -19.44 -1.82
CA ASP A 83 6.71 -19.21 -0.57
C ASP A 83 7.70 -18.06 -0.76
N ARG A 84 7.74 -17.13 0.18
CA ARG A 84 8.66 -16.00 0.19
C ARG A 84 9.35 -15.91 1.54
N LEU A 85 10.67 -16.04 1.53
CA LEU A 85 11.52 -15.76 2.67
C LEU A 85 12.27 -14.45 2.40
N THR A 86 12.33 -13.56 3.37
CA THR A 86 13.19 -12.38 3.33
C THR A 86 13.89 -12.27 4.67
N ALA A 87 15.21 -12.40 4.68
CA ALA A 87 16.02 -12.24 5.88
C ALA A 87 16.91 -11.01 5.73
N MET A 88 16.87 -10.11 6.70
CA MET A 88 17.84 -9.03 6.83
C MET A 88 18.84 -9.39 7.91
N THR A 89 20.12 -9.16 7.64
CA THR A 89 21.24 -9.50 8.51
C THR A 89 22.08 -8.25 8.78
N TYR A 90 22.52 -8.08 10.03
CA TYR A 90 23.47 -7.05 10.41
C TYR A 90 24.66 -7.72 11.10
N ARG A 91 25.88 -7.47 10.60
CA ARG A 91 27.12 -8.09 11.11
C ARG A 91 26.99 -9.62 11.24
N GLY A 92 26.38 -10.26 10.23
CA GLY A 92 26.18 -11.70 10.16
C GLY A 92 25.07 -12.28 11.04
N ARG A 93 24.32 -11.46 11.78
CA ARG A 93 23.16 -11.91 12.58
C ARG A 93 21.87 -11.53 11.86
N VAL A 94 20.92 -12.47 11.76
CA VAL A 94 19.56 -12.16 11.31
C VAL A 94 18.96 -11.17 12.30
N VAL A 95 18.72 -9.97 11.81
CA VAL A 95 17.95 -8.98 12.56
C VAL A 95 16.49 -9.18 12.24
N ASP A 96 16.14 -9.39 10.96
CA ASP A 96 14.75 -9.46 10.48
C ASP A 96 14.52 -10.72 9.68
N GLU A 97 13.33 -11.29 9.80
CA GLU A 97 12.91 -12.40 8.96
C GLU A 97 11.42 -12.33 8.68
N THR A 98 11.05 -12.19 7.41
CA THR A 98 9.67 -12.35 6.95
C THR A 98 9.56 -13.67 6.21
N ASN A 99 8.65 -14.53 6.64
CA ASN A 99 8.29 -15.76 5.96
C ASN A 99 6.81 -15.71 5.60
N GLU A 100 6.52 -15.74 4.30
CA GLU A 100 5.16 -15.68 3.76
C GLU A 100 4.89 -16.88 2.86
N THR A 101 3.76 -17.53 3.06
CA THR A 101 3.23 -18.54 2.16
C THR A 101 1.88 -18.07 1.62
N ALA A 102 1.74 -18.04 0.30
CA ALA A 102 0.51 -17.69 -0.38
C ALA A 102 0.04 -18.84 -1.26
N TRP A 103 -1.24 -19.18 -1.19
CA TRP A 103 -1.90 -20.15 -2.05
C TRP A 103 -2.95 -19.44 -2.90
N TYR A 104 -2.98 -19.77 -4.18
CA TYR A 104 -3.87 -19.21 -5.17
C TYR A 104 -4.63 -20.34 -5.86
N GLY A 105 -5.95 -20.22 -5.95
CA GLY A 105 -6.76 -21.09 -6.79
C GLY A 105 -6.48 -20.84 -8.29
N PRO A 106 -6.98 -21.73 -9.17
CA PRO A 106 -6.87 -21.60 -10.62
C PRO A 106 -7.26 -20.22 -11.16
N ASP A 107 -8.39 -19.69 -10.69
CA ASP A 107 -8.95 -18.40 -11.14
C ASP A 107 -8.36 -17.17 -10.41
N ARG A 108 -7.41 -17.39 -9.49
CA ARG A 108 -6.81 -16.39 -8.60
C ARG A 108 -7.81 -15.62 -7.72
N LYS A 109 -9.08 -16.01 -7.69
CA LYS A 109 -10.10 -15.40 -6.82
C LYS A 109 -10.03 -15.98 -5.42
N ARG A 110 -9.79 -17.29 -5.32
CA ARG A 110 -9.54 -17.93 -4.04
C ARG A 110 -8.07 -17.78 -3.66
N THR A 111 -7.81 -17.04 -2.59
CA THR A 111 -6.44 -16.81 -2.13
C THR A 111 -6.36 -17.08 -0.63
N LEU A 112 -5.30 -17.73 -0.19
CA LEU A 112 -4.89 -17.80 1.21
C LEU A 112 -3.49 -17.21 1.31
N VAL A 113 -3.23 -16.33 2.27
CA VAL A 113 -1.89 -15.89 2.63
C VAL A 113 -1.73 -16.16 4.12
N ASP A 114 -0.60 -16.73 4.50
CA ASP A 114 -0.14 -16.85 5.88
C ASP A 114 1.29 -16.31 5.93
N ALA A 115 1.55 -15.34 6.79
CA ALA A 115 2.87 -14.74 6.92
C ALA A 115 3.25 -14.56 8.38
N ALA A 116 4.47 -14.96 8.73
CA ALA A 116 5.16 -14.53 9.93
C ALA A 116 6.05 -13.34 9.53
N VAL A 117 5.79 -12.16 10.09
CA VAL A 117 6.52 -10.95 9.72
C VAL A 117 7.40 -10.56 10.89
N GLY A 118 8.71 -10.81 10.76
CA GLY A 118 9.72 -10.29 11.67
C GLY A 118 9.73 -8.76 11.66
N GLY A 119 10.04 -8.18 12.80
CA GLY A 119 9.94 -6.74 13.03
C GLY A 119 11.28 -6.06 13.29
N VAL A 120 12.16 -5.94 12.29
CA VAL A 120 13.29 -4.97 12.38
C VAL A 120 12.89 -3.58 11.93
N MET A 121 11.90 -3.50 11.05
CA MET A 121 11.33 -2.24 10.61
C MET A 121 10.00 -1.92 11.33
N GLY A 122 9.80 -2.51 12.51
CA GLY A 122 8.74 -2.09 13.43
C GLY A 122 7.32 -2.56 13.12
N SER A 123 7.12 -3.55 12.25
CA SER A 123 5.84 -4.27 12.25
C SER A 123 5.82 -5.28 13.40
N THR A 124 4.97 -5.05 14.39
CA THR A 124 4.69 -5.95 15.51
C THR A 124 3.78 -7.12 15.12
N VAL A 125 3.64 -7.41 13.82
CA VAL A 125 2.71 -8.43 13.33
C VAL A 125 3.35 -9.80 13.40
N ASP A 126 3.19 -10.47 14.54
CA ASP A 126 3.64 -11.85 14.77
C ASP A 126 3.14 -12.79 13.66
N ASN A 127 1.88 -12.62 13.25
CA ASN A 127 1.28 -13.40 12.19
C ASN A 127 0.19 -12.65 11.43
N TYR A 128 0.16 -12.84 10.13
CA TYR A 128 -0.81 -12.28 9.20
C TYR A 128 -1.47 -13.42 8.41
N GLY A 129 -2.79 -13.50 8.47
CA GLY A 129 -3.61 -14.40 7.66
C GLY A 129 -4.54 -13.60 6.76
N LEU A 130 -4.65 -13.97 5.48
CA LEU A 130 -5.66 -13.42 4.57
C LEU A 130 -6.32 -14.57 3.81
N PHE A 131 -7.65 -14.55 3.74
CA PHE A 131 -8.41 -15.53 2.97
C PHE A 131 -9.47 -14.84 2.12
N SER A 132 -9.40 -15.01 0.80
CA SER A 132 -10.38 -14.49 -0.14
C SER A 132 -11.11 -15.62 -0.85
N THR A 133 -12.40 -15.42 -1.10
CA THR A 133 -13.25 -16.34 -1.87
C THR A 133 -13.68 -15.76 -3.22
N GLY A 134 -13.15 -14.59 -3.61
CA GLY A 134 -13.60 -13.84 -4.78
C GLY A 134 -14.82 -12.95 -4.54
N ASN A 135 -15.64 -13.24 -3.53
CA ASN A 135 -16.82 -12.44 -3.15
C ASN A 135 -16.60 -11.63 -1.86
N GLY A 136 -15.43 -11.77 -1.25
CA GLY A 136 -15.04 -11.09 -0.04
C GLY A 136 -13.74 -11.67 0.50
N THR A 137 -13.14 -10.93 1.42
CA THR A 137 -11.86 -11.23 2.04
C THR A 137 -12.03 -11.20 3.55
N PHE A 138 -11.43 -12.17 4.22
CA PHE A 138 -11.23 -12.20 5.66
C PHE A 138 -9.76 -12.02 5.94
N GLU A 139 -9.45 -11.33 7.03
CA GLU A 139 -8.08 -11.08 7.45
C GLU A 139 -7.97 -11.37 8.94
N ARG A 140 -6.87 -11.98 9.32
CA ARG A 140 -6.43 -12.24 10.68
C ARG A 140 -5.09 -11.54 10.85
N ARG A 141 -4.95 -10.75 11.89
CA ARG A 141 -3.67 -10.19 12.28
C ARG A 141 -3.43 -10.52 13.75
N VAL A 142 -2.20 -10.91 14.05
CA VAL A 142 -1.73 -11.19 15.41
C VAL A 142 -0.63 -10.19 15.70
N VAL A 143 -0.81 -9.39 16.74
CA VAL A 143 0.15 -8.37 17.15
C VAL A 143 0.35 -8.46 18.66
N ASP A 144 1.59 -8.69 19.10
CA ASP A 144 1.92 -8.92 20.50
C ASP A 144 1.00 -9.98 21.16
N GLY A 145 0.72 -11.07 20.42
CA GLY A 145 -0.20 -12.13 20.81
C GLY A 145 -1.71 -11.80 20.75
N ARG A 146 -2.09 -10.54 20.46
CA ARG A 146 -3.50 -10.13 20.31
C ARG A 146 -4.00 -10.44 18.90
N VAL A 147 -5.08 -11.21 18.79
CA VAL A 147 -5.69 -11.57 17.50
C VAL A 147 -6.83 -10.61 17.16
N ARG A 148 -6.81 -10.04 15.95
CA ARG A 148 -7.93 -9.27 15.39
C ARG A 148 -8.35 -9.84 14.05
N TYR A 149 -9.66 -9.83 13.82
CA TYR A 149 -10.28 -10.23 12.56
C TYR A 149 -10.85 -9.03 11.82
N PHE A 150 -10.73 -9.05 10.51
CA PHE A 150 -11.33 -8.08 9.60
C PHE A 150 -12.06 -8.83 8.49
N ALA A 151 -13.10 -8.21 7.96
CA ALA A 151 -13.72 -8.69 6.73
C ALA A 151 -14.02 -7.49 5.83
N ASP A 152 -13.63 -7.63 4.57
CA ASP A 152 -13.91 -6.64 3.56
C ASP A 152 -14.54 -7.32 2.35
N ARG A 153 -15.72 -6.81 1.95
CA ARG A 153 -16.42 -7.30 0.76
C ARG A 153 -15.86 -6.69 -0.54
N GLN A 154 -15.08 -5.61 -0.46
CA GLN A 154 -14.56 -4.87 -1.60
C GLN A 154 -13.07 -5.14 -1.87
N ASN A 155 -12.27 -5.48 -0.86
CA ASN A 155 -10.83 -5.80 -1.01
C ASN A 155 -10.54 -7.25 -1.47
N VAL A 156 -11.25 -7.75 -2.50
CA VAL A 156 -10.88 -8.98 -3.22
C VAL A 156 -9.55 -8.81 -3.98
N ARG A 157 -9.18 -7.56 -4.24
CA ARG A 157 -8.04 -7.14 -5.05
C ARG A 157 -6.67 -7.59 -4.54
N THR A 158 -6.47 -7.65 -3.22
CA THR A 158 -5.14 -7.80 -2.61
C THR A 158 -4.42 -9.10 -2.95
N GLY A 159 -5.12 -10.23 -3.06
CA GLY A 159 -4.49 -11.52 -3.37
C GLY A 159 -3.93 -11.56 -4.81
N ARG A 160 -4.78 -11.24 -5.78
CA ARG A 160 -4.41 -11.22 -7.20
C ARG A 160 -3.37 -10.13 -7.50
N GLU A 161 -3.53 -8.94 -6.92
CA GLU A 161 -2.57 -7.84 -7.08
C GLU A 161 -1.19 -8.21 -6.52
N ARG A 162 -1.12 -8.89 -5.36
CA ARG A 162 0.15 -9.40 -4.81
C ARG A 162 0.84 -10.39 -5.75
N LEU A 163 0.09 -11.34 -6.33
CA LEU A 163 0.68 -12.28 -7.30
C LEU A 163 1.16 -11.55 -8.56
N ASN A 164 0.34 -10.63 -9.09
CA ASN A 164 0.71 -9.84 -10.25
C ASN A 164 1.97 -9.02 -10.01
N GLY A 165 2.07 -8.35 -8.85
CA GLY A 165 3.27 -7.61 -8.47
C GLY A 165 4.51 -8.49 -8.45
N ARG A 166 4.44 -9.72 -7.90
CA ARG A 166 5.56 -10.67 -7.93
C ARG A 166 5.94 -11.12 -9.33
N LEU A 167 4.96 -11.35 -10.19
CA LEU A 167 5.23 -11.71 -11.59
C LEU A 167 5.84 -10.53 -12.35
N GLU A 168 5.45 -9.30 -12.03
CA GLU A 168 6.06 -8.09 -12.56
C GLU A 168 7.49 -7.90 -12.05
N ASP A 169 7.74 -8.12 -10.75
CA ASP A 169 9.07 -8.12 -10.15
C ASP A 169 9.98 -9.15 -10.84
N LEU A 170 9.49 -10.39 -11.05
CA LEU A 170 10.22 -11.43 -11.78
C LEU A 170 10.51 -11.00 -13.23
N ARG A 171 9.53 -10.42 -13.91
CA ARG A 171 9.73 -9.91 -15.28
C ARG A 171 10.87 -8.89 -15.27
N ASN A 172 10.76 -7.85 -14.45
CA ASN A 172 11.76 -6.78 -14.38
C ASN A 172 13.15 -7.29 -14.01
N LEU A 173 13.22 -8.27 -13.11
CA LEU A 173 14.47 -8.95 -12.76
C LEU A 173 15.09 -9.65 -13.98
N LEU A 174 14.32 -10.49 -14.70
CA LEU A 174 14.83 -11.22 -15.87
C LEU A 174 15.29 -10.28 -16.99
N TYR A 175 14.63 -9.14 -17.18
CA TYR A 175 15.02 -8.15 -18.19
C TYR A 175 16.35 -7.44 -17.88
N ARG A 176 16.70 -7.30 -16.60
CA ARG A 176 17.93 -6.61 -16.15
C ARG A 176 19.06 -7.58 -15.80
N LEU A 177 18.76 -8.87 -15.68
CA LEU A 177 19.71 -9.88 -15.25
C LEU A 177 20.88 -9.98 -16.23
N ASP A 178 22.07 -9.62 -15.74
CA ASP A 178 23.34 -9.91 -16.40
C ASP A 178 23.76 -11.34 -16.02
N VAL A 179 23.69 -12.26 -16.98
CA VAL A 179 23.87 -13.70 -16.73
C VAL A 179 25.35 -14.07 -16.79
N ASP A 180 25.86 -14.58 -15.67
CA ASP A 180 27.23 -15.11 -15.58
C ASP A 180 27.33 -16.52 -16.14
N ARG A 181 26.37 -17.38 -15.78
CA ARG A 181 26.33 -18.78 -16.23
C ARG A 181 24.96 -19.43 -16.11
N VAL A 182 24.76 -20.48 -16.92
CA VAL A 182 23.63 -21.41 -16.83
C VAL A 182 24.18 -22.81 -16.60
N GLU A 183 23.64 -23.53 -15.61
CA GLU A 183 24.07 -24.89 -15.27
C GLU A 183 22.88 -25.82 -15.04
N THR A 184 23.00 -27.09 -15.42
CA THR A 184 21.99 -28.11 -15.10
C THR A 184 22.13 -28.52 -13.63
N VAL A 185 21.07 -28.36 -12.85
CA VAL A 185 21.08 -28.69 -11.41
C VAL A 185 20.57 -30.11 -11.14
N GLY A 186 19.71 -30.62 -12.00
CA GLY A 186 19.15 -31.98 -11.90
C GLY A 186 17.81 -32.11 -12.60
N GLU A 187 17.00 -33.07 -12.17
CA GLU A 187 15.64 -33.27 -12.64
C GLU A 187 14.64 -33.03 -11.51
N ARG A 188 13.47 -32.47 -11.84
CA ARG A 188 12.32 -32.33 -10.94
C ARG A 188 11.06 -32.76 -11.67
N ASP A 189 10.33 -33.70 -11.09
CA ASP A 189 9.11 -34.27 -11.69
C ASP A 189 9.33 -34.79 -13.12
N GLY A 190 10.52 -35.35 -13.40
CA GLY A 190 10.90 -35.90 -14.70
C GLY A 190 11.27 -34.85 -15.75
N VAL A 191 11.57 -33.63 -15.33
CA VAL A 191 11.89 -32.49 -16.21
C VAL A 191 13.22 -31.90 -15.77
N THR A 192 14.10 -31.59 -16.73
CA THR A 192 15.41 -30.99 -16.45
C THR A 192 15.24 -29.62 -15.81
N VAL A 193 16.02 -29.32 -14.77
CA VAL A 193 16.08 -28.02 -14.10
C VAL A 193 17.45 -27.39 -14.32
N TYR A 194 17.42 -26.16 -14.83
CA TYR A 194 18.56 -25.29 -15.03
C TYR A 194 18.60 -24.22 -13.95
N ARG A 195 19.81 -23.78 -13.60
CA ARG A 195 20.07 -22.64 -12.72
C ARG A 195 20.79 -21.57 -13.49
N ILE A 196 20.21 -20.39 -13.49
CA ILE A 196 20.78 -19.15 -14.02
C ILE A 196 21.41 -18.43 -12.83
N VAL A 197 22.70 -18.13 -12.92
CA VAL A 197 23.42 -17.31 -11.94
C VAL A 197 23.86 -16.03 -12.63
N GLY A 198 23.66 -14.89 -11.98
CA GLY A 198 24.01 -13.59 -12.52
C GLY A 198 23.90 -12.47 -11.50
N SER A 199 23.85 -11.24 -11.99
CA SER A 199 23.68 -10.05 -11.17
C SER A 199 22.69 -9.05 -11.78
N ASP A 200 22.15 -8.14 -10.97
CA ASP A 200 21.30 -7.03 -11.45
C ASP A 200 22.12 -5.72 -11.44
N PRO A 201 22.72 -5.30 -12.57
CA PRO A 201 23.59 -4.13 -12.61
C PRO A 201 22.85 -2.82 -12.31
N ASP A 202 21.55 -2.78 -12.57
CA ASP A 202 20.68 -1.60 -12.43
C ASP A 202 20.08 -1.47 -11.02
N ALA A 203 20.32 -2.44 -10.13
CA ALA A 203 19.95 -2.32 -8.72
C ALA A 203 20.67 -1.14 -8.00
N ASN A 204 21.68 -0.56 -8.65
CA ASN A 204 22.47 0.56 -8.14
C ASN A 204 21.88 1.94 -8.49
N GLU A 205 20.83 2.04 -9.31
CA GLU A 205 20.21 3.33 -9.61
C GLU A 205 19.47 3.85 -8.37
N VAL A 206 20.18 4.67 -7.59
CA VAL A 206 19.67 5.41 -6.45
C VAL A 206 18.57 6.34 -6.96
N PRO A 207 17.32 6.23 -6.48
CA PRO A 207 16.40 7.34 -6.65
C PRO A 207 17.02 8.57 -5.96
N ASP A 208 17.01 9.73 -6.62
CA ASP A 208 17.60 11.00 -6.13
C ASP A 208 17.12 11.44 -4.72
N ASP A 209 16.23 10.68 -4.07
CA ASP A 209 15.66 10.93 -2.76
C ASP A 209 16.49 10.41 -1.56
N GLY A 210 17.69 9.86 -1.81
CA GLY A 210 18.73 9.73 -0.79
C GLY A 210 18.58 8.57 0.19
N GLY A 211 17.86 7.50 -0.16
CA GLY A 211 17.57 6.43 0.81
C GLY A 211 18.54 5.25 0.86
N THR A 212 19.05 4.78 -0.29
CA THR A 212 19.67 3.44 -0.32
C THR A 212 20.55 3.25 -1.56
N THR A 213 21.84 3.01 -1.37
CA THR A 213 22.69 2.41 -2.42
C THR A 213 22.70 0.91 -2.23
N GLY A 214 22.12 0.18 -3.18
CA GLY A 214 22.37 -1.25 -3.33
C GLY A 214 23.76 -1.51 -3.90
N ILE A 215 24.35 -2.65 -3.57
CA ILE A 215 25.42 -3.27 -4.35
C ILE A 215 24.73 -4.24 -5.32
N GLN A 216 25.29 -4.45 -6.52
CA GLN A 216 24.80 -5.41 -7.52
C GLN A 216 24.42 -6.74 -6.84
N PRO A 217 23.12 -7.09 -6.74
CA PRO A 217 22.70 -8.28 -6.03
C PRO A 217 23.13 -9.52 -6.81
N GLU A 218 23.59 -10.53 -6.10
CA GLU A 218 23.73 -11.87 -6.69
C GLU A 218 22.34 -12.46 -6.86
N VAL A 219 22.03 -12.90 -8.08
CA VAL A 219 20.74 -13.46 -8.45
C VAL A 219 20.91 -14.91 -8.88
N THR A 220 20.06 -15.78 -8.35
CA THR A 220 19.93 -17.17 -8.78
C THR A 220 18.48 -17.45 -9.18
N VAL A 221 18.27 -18.02 -10.36
CA VAL A 221 16.94 -18.43 -10.85
C VAL A 221 16.96 -19.90 -11.24
N ASP A 222 16.11 -20.71 -10.62
CA ASP A 222 15.93 -22.11 -11.00
C ASP A 222 14.73 -22.22 -11.94
N VAL A 223 14.92 -22.81 -13.12
CA VAL A 223 13.93 -22.89 -14.21
C VAL A 223 13.95 -24.28 -14.84
N ASP A 224 12.78 -24.86 -15.12
CA ASP A 224 12.71 -26.14 -15.84
C ASP A 224 12.73 -25.99 -17.36
N GLU A 225 12.94 -27.08 -18.10
CA GLU A 225 13.01 -27.08 -19.58
C GLU A 225 11.73 -26.58 -20.28
N ARG A 226 10.62 -26.42 -19.56
CA ARG A 226 9.37 -25.85 -20.06
C ARG A 226 9.29 -24.33 -19.86
N GLY A 227 10.28 -23.72 -19.21
CA GLY A 227 10.30 -22.30 -18.85
C GLY A 227 9.59 -21.99 -17.54
N THR A 228 9.30 -22.98 -16.70
CA THR A 228 8.70 -22.73 -15.39
C THR A 228 9.79 -22.33 -14.39
N VAL A 229 9.78 -21.07 -13.96
CA VAL A 229 10.59 -20.62 -12.81
C VAL A 229 10.08 -21.27 -11.52
N HIS A 230 10.95 -21.99 -10.83
CA HIS A 230 10.69 -22.68 -9.57
C HIS A 230 11.16 -21.88 -8.37
N SER A 231 12.30 -21.21 -8.48
CA SER A 231 12.84 -20.39 -7.40
C SER A 231 13.59 -19.18 -7.95
N VAL A 232 13.54 -18.09 -7.19
CA VAL A 232 14.34 -16.89 -7.41
C VAL A 232 14.97 -16.54 -6.07
N ARG A 233 16.29 -16.40 -6.04
CA ARG A 233 17.03 -15.98 -4.86
C ARG A 233 17.85 -14.75 -5.20
N THR A 234 17.72 -13.71 -4.40
CA THR A 234 18.53 -12.49 -4.48
C THR A 234 19.29 -12.30 -3.17
N VAL A 235 20.57 -11.96 -3.27
CA VAL A 235 21.44 -11.64 -2.14
C VAL A 235 22.02 -10.26 -2.39
N GLU A 236 21.70 -9.29 -1.54
CA GLU A 236 22.10 -7.89 -1.72
C GLU A 236 22.66 -7.31 -0.42
N GLU A 237 23.57 -6.34 -0.55
CA GLU A 237 23.94 -5.47 0.57
C GLU A 237 23.18 -4.15 0.45
N VAL A 238 22.42 -3.84 1.49
CA VAL A 238 21.62 -2.62 1.62
C VAL A 238 22.37 -1.66 2.52
N ARG A 239 22.78 -0.51 1.99
CA ARG A 239 23.36 0.58 2.80
C ARG A 239 22.25 1.53 3.22
N LEU A 240 21.99 1.58 4.51
CA LEU A 240 21.04 2.51 5.10
C LEU A 240 21.80 3.65 5.77
N ASN A 241 21.33 4.89 5.61
CA ASN A 241 21.83 6.01 6.40
C ASN A 241 21.65 5.68 7.90
N ALA A 242 22.67 5.96 8.72
CA ALA A 242 22.60 5.79 10.18
C ALA A 242 21.37 6.49 10.81
N GLU A 243 20.93 7.64 10.27
CA GLU A 243 19.71 8.32 10.71
C GLU A 243 18.43 7.49 10.50
N SER A 244 18.43 6.62 9.49
CA SER A 244 17.31 5.73 9.16
C SER A 244 17.28 4.46 10.01
N VAL A 245 18.40 4.09 10.65
CA VAL A 245 18.54 2.84 11.43
C VAL A 245 18.73 3.14 12.92
N GLN A 246 17.73 3.74 13.55
CA GLN A 246 17.86 4.21 14.94
C GLN A 246 17.87 3.09 16.00
N ASN A 247 17.52 1.84 15.65
CA ASN A 247 17.55 0.70 16.58
C ASN A 247 18.86 -0.10 16.53
N VAL A 248 19.73 0.18 15.56
CA VAL A 248 21.10 -0.31 15.62
C VAL A 248 21.85 0.77 16.39
N SER A 249 22.16 0.52 17.66
CA SER A 249 23.10 1.36 18.41
C SER A 249 24.46 1.26 17.71
N ALA A 250 24.66 2.06 16.67
CA ALA A 250 25.95 2.28 16.09
C ALA A 250 26.74 3.09 17.12
N GLU A 251 27.35 2.37 18.07
CA GLU A 251 28.50 2.87 18.79
C GLU A 251 29.63 3.03 17.76
N GLY A 252 29.61 4.12 17.00
CA GLY A 252 30.56 4.38 15.91
C GLY A 252 30.13 5.53 15.01
N GLU A 253 31.11 6.27 14.49
CA GLU A 253 30.95 7.41 13.57
C GLU A 253 30.55 7.01 12.14
N ASP A 254 30.08 5.77 11.93
CA ASP A 254 29.77 5.26 10.61
C ASP A 254 28.48 5.92 10.08
N GLU A 255 28.60 6.64 8.96
CA GLU A 255 27.50 7.32 8.28
C GLU A 255 26.42 6.35 7.75
N TYR A 256 26.77 5.06 7.60
CA TYR A 256 25.90 4.03 7.04
C TYR A 256 25.94 2.71 7.81
N VAL A 257 24.77 2.07 7.91
CA VAL A 257 24.60 0.68 8.34
C VAL A 257 24.48 -0.20 7.11
N VAL A 258 25.39 -1.16 6.96
CA VAL A 258 25.31 -2.19 5.91
C VAL A 258 24.50 -3.38 6.43
N LEU A 259 23.38 -3.67 5.78
CA LEU A 259 22.57 -4.86 6.02
C LEU A 259 22.74 -5.84 4.85
N GLY A 260 22.93 -7.12 5.13
CA GLY A 260 22.78 -8.15 4.09
C GLY A 260 21.31 -8.54 4.00
N ARG A 261 20.70 -8.45 2.83
CA ARG A 261 19.33 -8.92 2.57
C ARG A 261 19.37 -10.13 1.66
N VAL A 262 18.73 -11.21 2.09
CA VAL A 262 18.50 -12.42 1.30
C VAL A 262 17.00 -12.54 1.08
N GLN A 263 16.57 -12.61 -0.17
CA GLN A 263 15.19 -12.89 -0.51
C GLN A 263 15.11 -14.15 -1.37
N THR A 264 14.24 -15.07 -1.02
CA THR A 264 13.95 -16.28 -1.79
C THR A 264 12.45 -16.32 -2.07
N VAL A 265 12.07 -16.50 -3.34
CA VAL A 265 10.69 -16.72 -3.78
C VAL A 265 10.63 -18.06 -4.49
N THR A 266 9.75 -18.95 -4.04
CA THR A 266 9.57 -20.29 -4.61
C THR A 266 8.15 -20.41 -5.15
N PHE A 267 7.99 -20.98 -6.35
CA PHE A 267 6.71 -21.25 -6.99
C PHE A 267 6.47 -22.76 -7.05
N ASP A 268 5.28 -23.19 -6.64
CA ASP A 268 4.86 -24.59 -6.68
C ASP A 268 3.43 -24.70 -7.24
N ALA A 269 3.31 -25.16 -8.49
CA ALA A 269 2.04 -25.37 -9.18
C ALA A 269 1.52 -26.82 -9.09
N SER A 270 2.10 -27.65 -8.21
CA SER A 270 1.65 -29.02 -7.94
C SER A 270 0.60 -29.09 -6.81
N VAL A 271 0.32 -27.97 -6.14
CA VAL A 271 -0.59 -27.90 -5.01
C VAL A 271 -2.07 -27.88 -5.42
N GLY A 272 -2.96 -28.20 -4.47
CA GLY A 272 -4.39 -28.02 -4.62
C GLY A 272 -4.87 -26.58 -4.40
N THR A 273 -6.15 -26.33 -4.69
CA THR A 273 -6.81 -25.05 -4.32
C THR A 273 -6.88 -24.94 -2.78
N PRO A 274 -6.53 -23.78 -2.18
CA PRO A 274 -6.59 -23.64 -0.73
C PRO A 274 -8.02 -23.83 -0.19
N SER A 275 -8.15 -24.63 0.86
CA SER A 275 -9.36 -24.71 1.65
C SER A 275 -9.50 -23.50 2.57
N SER A 276 -10.70 -23.27 3.10
CA SER A 276 -10.91 -22.20 4.09
C SER A 276 -10.19 -22.58 5.40
N PRO A 277 -9.29 -21.72 5.91
CA PRO A 277 -8.71 -21.93 7.23
C PRO A 277 -9.78 -21.94 8.34
N ALA A 278 -9.49 -22.62 9.45
CA ALA A 278 -10.39 -22.70 10.61
C ALA A 278 -10.76 -21.32 11.18
N TRP A 279 -9.77 -20.41 11.26
CA TRP A 279 -9.95 -19.05 11.77
C TRP A 279 -10.95 -18.20 10.97
N VAL A 280 -11.29 -18.59 9.73
CA VAL A 280 -12.28 -17.87 8.92
C VAL A 280 -13.69 -17.99 9.50
N ALA A 281 -14.00 -19.12 10.16
CA ALA A 281 -15.27 -19.26 10.87
C ALA A 281 -15.35 -18.25 12.03
N ASP A 282 -14.31 -18.19 12.86
CA ASP A 282 -14.18 -17.25 13.97
C ASP A 282 -14.24 -15.79 13.48
N ALA A 283 -13.52 -15.49 12.38
CA ALA A 283 -13.52 -14.18 11.76
C ALA A 283 -14.92 -13.77 11.30
N ARG A 284 -15.65 -14.69 10.66
CA ARG A 284 -17.02 -14.44 10.18
C ARG A 284 -17.96 -14.17 11.34
N GLU A 285 -17.92 -14.98 12.39
CA GLU A 285 -18.74 -14.80 13.58
C GLU A 285 -18.42 -13.46 14.28
N THR A 286 -17.13 -13.23 14.57
CA THR A 286 -16.64 -12.01 15.21
C THR A 286 -17.07 -10.77 14.44
N VAL A 287 -16.88 -10.75 13.12
CA VAL A 287 -17.20 -9.56 12.31
C VAL A 287 -18.70 -9.36 12.16
N SER A 288 -19.50 -10.43 12.08
CA SER A 288 -20.95 -10.31 11.92
C SER A 288 -21.67 -9.83 13.18
N ASN A 289 -21.08 -10.08 14.35
CA ASN A 289 -21.66 -9.70 15.64
C ASN A 289 -21.27 -8.27 16.10
N ARG A 290 -20.47 -7.54 15.31
CA ARG A 290 -20.02 -6.18 15.65
C ARG A 290 -21.14 -5.16 15.49
N GLU A 291 -21.39 -4.39 16.55
CA GLU A 291 -22.22 -3.19 16.49
C GLU A 291 -21.36 -2.00 16.05
N PHE A 292 -21.57 -1.52 14.82
CA PHE A 292 -20.90 -0.35 14.30
C PHE A 292 -21.58 0.93 14.81
N VAL A 293 -20.79 1.80 15.42
CA VAL A 293 -21.25 3.09 15.97
C VAL A 293 -20.86 4.27 15.08
N ALA A 294 -19.81 4.11 14.27
CA ALA A 294 -19.40 5.01 13.19
C ALA A 294 -18.61 4.21 12.13
N PRO A 295 -18.35 4.75 10.92
CA PRO A 295 -17.49 4.09 9.94
C PRO A 295 -16.11 3.77 10.54
N GLY A 296 -15.74 2.49 10.55
CA GLY A 296 -14.47 2.03 11.11
C GLY A 296 -14.40 1.93 12.64
N LEU A 297 -15.50 2.20 13.36
CA LEU A 297 -15.59 2.12 14.82
C LEU A 297 -16.76 1.24 15.28
N THR A 298 -16.50 0.35 16.22
CA THR A 298 -17.51 -0.45 16.93
C THR A 298 -17.55 -0.09 18.42
N THR A 299 -18.50 -0.66 19.16
CA THR A 299 -18.53 -0.59 20.63
C THR A 299 -17.26 -1.15 21.29
N ASP A 300 -16.54 -2.02 20.60
CA ASP A 300 -15.32 -2.67 21.10
C ASP A 300 -14.03 -1.90 20.76
N GLY A 301 -14.12 -0.84 19.94
CA GLY A 301 -12.97 -0.03 19.54
C GLY A 301 -12.85 0.23 18.05
N VAL A 302 -11.70 0.76 17.64
CA VAL A 302 -11.38 1.02 16.23
C VAL A 302 -11.13 -0.31 15.52
N VAL A 303 -11.86 -0.57 14.44
CA VAL A 303 -11.73 -1.80 13.65
C VAL A 303 -11.23 -1.54 12.23
N ASP A 304 -11.26 -0.30 11.78
CA ASP A 304 -10.72 0.12 10.47
C ASP A 304 -10.41 1.62 10.51
N ALA A 305 -9.17 1.96 10.85
CA ALA A 305 -8.72 3.35 10.99
C ALA A 305 -8.77 4.12 9.66
N ASN A 306 -8.51 3.45 8.53
CA ASN A 306 -8.55 4.06 7.21
C ASN A 306 -9.98 4.43 6.82
N ARG A 307 -10.95 3.56 7.10
CA ARG A 307 -12.36 3.87 6.88
C ARG A 307 -12.86 4.99 7.78
N LEU A 308 -12.40 5.03 9.03
CA LEU A 308 -12.70 6.12 9.96
C LEU A 308 -12.13 7.46 9.46
N ASP A 309 -10.86 7.47 9.03
CA ASP A 309 -10.21 8.65 8.45
C ASP A 309 -10.87 9.11 7.15
N ALA A 310 -11.21 8.18 6.25
CA ALA A 310 -11.92 8.49 5.01
C ALA A 310 -13.31 9.10 5.28
N ALA A 311 -14.05 8.55 6.26
CA ALA A 311 -15.34 9.10 6.66
C ALA A 311 -15.19 10.47 7.30
N HIS A 312 -14.18 10.67 8.15
CA HIS A 312 -13.85 11.95 8.72
C HIS A 312 -13.53 12.99 7.63
N ARG A 313 -12.68 12.64 6.65
CA ARG A 313 -12.34 13.51 5.52
C ARG A 313 -13.57 13.90 4.72
N ALA A 314 -14.44 12.94 4.39
CA ALA A 314 -15.68 13.20 3.67
C ALA A 314 -16.65 14.10 4.47
N ALA A 315 -16.74 13.90 5.78
CA ALA A 315 -17.54 14.76 6.66
C ALA A 315 -16.92 16.17 6.76
N VAL A 316 -15.59 16.26 6.84
CA VAL A 316 -14.87 17.52 6.85
C VAL A 316 -15.07 18.27 5.55
N GLU A 317 -15.04 17.60 4.40
CA GLU A 317 -15.22 18.21 3.07
C GLU A 317 -16.62 18.79 2.82
N SER A 318 -17.63 18.31 3.55
CA SER A 318 -19.03 18.71 3.37
C SER A 318 -19.55 19.69 4.42
N THR A 319 -18.78 19.98 5.48
CA THR A 319 -19.31 20.66 6.69
C THR A 319 -18.64 22.02 6.93
N SER A 320 -19.40 23.12 7.00
CA SER A 320 -18.88 24.39 7.54
C SER A 320 -18.46 24.21 9.00
N MET A 321 -17.35 24.82 9.43
CA MET A 321 -16.79 24.55 10.75
C MET A 321 -15.84 25.63 11.26
N ARG A 322 -15.60 25.60 12.58
CA ARG A 322 -14.46 26.23 13.23
C ARG A 322 -13.56 25.16 13.81
N VAL A 323 -12.25 25.30 13.65
CA VAL A 323 -11.25 24.39 14.21
C VAL A 323 -10.28 25.19 15.06
N GLU A 324 -10.01 24.71 16.26
CA GLU A 324 -8.90 25.17 17.09
C GLU A 324 -7.97 23.97 17.32
N ALA A 325 -6.73 24.09 16.84
CA ALA A 325 -5.70 23.07 16.97
C ALA A 325 -4.50 23.62 17.76
N ASP A 326 -3.93 22.79 18.61
CA ASP A 326 -2.72 23.07 19.37
C ASP A 326 -1.72 21.94 19.15
N LEU A 327 -0.45 22.30 18.93
CA LEU A 327 0.70 21.40 18.97
C LEU A 327 1.67 21.95 20.01
N LEU A 328 1.93 21.16 21.04
CA LEU A 328 2.71 21.55 22.21
C LEU A 328 3.85 20.58 22.42
N ARG A 329 5.08 21.08 22.29
CA ARG A 329 6.31 20.30 22.51
C ARG A 329 6.96 20.70 23.82
N ARG A 330 7.18 19.75 24.70
CA ARG A 330 7.84 19.93 26.00
C ARG A 330 9.09 19.08 26.12
N ALA A 331 10.17 19.66 26.63
CA ALA A 331 11.36 18.93 27.04
C ALA A 331 11.57 19.15 28.54
N ASN A 332 11.68 18.06 29.31
CA ASN A 332 11.87 18.12 30.78
C ASN A 332 10.82 19.01 31.48
N GLY A 333 9.56 18.91 31.07
CA GLY A 333 8.44 19.70 31.61
C GLY A 333 8.34 21.15 31.10
N THR A 334 9.35 21.67 30.42
CA THR A 334 9.35 23.05 29.89
C THR A 334 8.81 23.08 28.46
N VAL A 335 7.92 24.03 28.16
CA VAL A 335 7.41 24.26 26.80
C VAL A 335 8.54 24.79 25.92
N ARG A 336 8.87 24.04 24.87
CA ARG A 336 9.87 24.42 23.85
C ARG A 336 9.24 25.11 22.67
N ASN A 337 8.11 24.60 22.23
CA ASN A 337 7.36 25.13 21.11
C ASN A 337 5.88 24.94 21.36
N HIS A 338 5.09 26.01 21.17
CA HIS A 338 3.64 25.95 21.12
C HIS A 338 3.18 26.56 19.82
N TYR A 339 2.51 25.74 19.01
CA TYR A 339 1.86 26.12 17.77
C TYR A 339 0.35 26.07 18.00
N ARG A 340 -0.33 27.16 17.72
CA ARG A 340 -1.80 27.24 17.74
C ARG A 340 -2.31 27.61 16.37
N GLU A 341 -3.30 26.88 15.89
CA GLU A 341 -3.95 27.14 14.61
C GLU A 341 -5.46 27.27 14.79
N ARG A 342 -6.02 28.36 14.28
CA ARG A 342 -7.47 28.59 14.22
C ARG A 342 -7.91 28.60 12.77
N ILE A 343 -8.92 27.80 12.45
CA ILE A 343 -9.45 27.68 11.10
C ILE A 343 -10.94 27.97 11.11
N VAL A 344 -11.41 28.76 10.15
CA VAL A 344 -12.84 28.94 9.87
C VAL A 344 -13.08 28.55 8.41
N VAL A 345 -13.99 27.62 8.20
CA VAL A 345 -14.38 27.13 6.87
C VAL A 345 -15.87 27.36 6.67
N ASP A 346 -16.22 28.16 5.66
CA ASP A 346 -17.60 28.30 5.20
C ASP A 346 -17.74 27.57 3.86
N ARG A 347 -18.68 26.63 3.76
CA ARG A 347 -19.00 25.90 2.52
C ARG A 347 -20.38 26.21 1.96
N ALA A 348 -21.17 27.05 2.63
CA ALA A 348 -22.54 27.34 2.18
C ALA A 348 -22.56 28.15 0.88
N ASN A 349 -21.53 28.96 0.62
CA ASN A 349 -21.47 29.91 -0.50
C ASN A 349 -20.18 29.75 -1.32
N GLY A 350 -19.83 28.50 -1.64
CA GLY A 350 -18.50 28.13 -2.09
C GLY A 350 -17.55 27.99 -0.89
N THR A 351 -16.42 27.32 -1.09
CA THR A 351 -15.46 27.12 0.00
C THR A 351 -14.76 28.46 0.27
N ARG A 352 -14.83 28.94 1.51
CA ARG A 352 -14.05 30.07 2.03
C ARG A 352 -13.25 29.58 3.22
N LEU A 353 -12.06 30.11 3.39
CA LEU A 353 -11.12 29.68 4.41
C LEU A 353 -10.47 30.89 5.08
N TRP A 354 -10.45 30.89 6.39
CA TRP A 354 -9.54 31.72 7.19
C TRP A 354 -8.70 30.82 8.08
N THR A 355 -7.39 31.02 8.08
CA THR A 355 -6.46 30.32 8.98
C THR A 355 -5.61 31.33 9.71
N THR A 356 -5.42 31.18 11.01
CA THR A 356 -4.44 31.92 11.82
C THR A 356 -3.55 30.92 12.52
N THR A 357 -2.24 31.07 12.33
CA THR A 357 -1.21 30.29 13.00
C THR A 357 -0.43 31.24 13.89
N ASP A 358 -0.37 30.92 15.19
CA ASP A 358 0.44 31.63 16.19
C ASP A 358 1.49 30.66 16.74
N THR A 359 2.74 31.09 16.85
CA THR A 359 3.80 30.30 17.49
C THR A 359 4.45 31.06 18.64
N THR A 360 5.17 30.35 19.50
CA THR A 360 6.04 30.96 20.51
C THR A 360 7.28 31.66 19.92
N GLU A 361 7.58 31.46 18.63
CA GLU A 361 8.82 31.93 17.97
C GLU A 361 8.66 33.31 17.30
N GLU A 362 7.88 34.22 17.92
CA GLU A 362 7.65 35.60 17.44
C GLU A 362 7.15 35.74 16.00
N TRP A 363 6.55 34.69 15.42
CA TRP A 363 5.90 34.77 14.13
C TRP A 363 4.44 34.35 14.17
N SER A 364 3.64 35.01 13.33
CA SER A 364 2.25 34.65 13.07
C SER A 364 1.99 34.62 11.56
N ARG A 365 1.05 33.77 11.16
CA ARG A 365 0.66 33.63 9.76
C ARG A 365 -0.85 33.60 9.66
N THR A 366 -1.42 34.54 8.92
CA THR A 366 -2.85 34.54 8.59
C THR A 366 -3.06 34.27 7.11
N ARG A 367 -4.00 33.40 6.78
CA ARG A 367 -4.40 33.10 5.41
C ARG A 367 -5.88 33.33 5.24
N TRP A 368 -6.25 33.89 4.10
CA TRP A 368 -7.63 34.04 3.68
C TRP A 368 -7.82 33.55 2.26
N TRP A 369 -8.94 32.90 1.98
CA TRP A 369 -9.33 32.46 0.65
C TRP A 369 -10.85 32.47 0.52
N ASN A 370 -11.37 32.89 -0.65
CA ASN A 370 -12.81 33.12 -0.84
C ASN A 370 -13.49 32.25 -1.90
N GLY A 371 -12.77 31.29 -2.48
CA GLY A 371 -13.25 30.50 -3.62
C GLY A 371 -12.45 30.73 -4.90
N SER A 372 -11.94 31.95 -5.12
CA SER A 372 -11.24 32.33 -6.35
C SER A 372 -9.86 32.92 -6.10
N GLU A 373 -9.70 33.66 -5.01
CA GLU A 373 -8.47 34.35 -4.65
C GLU A 373 -8.03 33.96 -3.25
N GLY A 374 -6.72 33.87 -3.05
CA GLY A 374 -6.12 33.59 -1.76
C GLY A 374 -4.98 34.54 -1.48
N TYR A 375 -4.91 35.00 -0.23
CA TYR A 375 -3.82 35.83 0.26
C TYR A 375 -3.31 35.29 1.59
N ARG A 376 -2.02 35.49 1.82
CA ARG A 376 -1.34 35.15 3.06
C ARG A 376 -0.62 36.39 3.57
N ARG A 377 -0.75 36.67 4.86
CA ARG A 377 0.04 37.64 5.60
C ARG A 377 0.95 36.88 6.56
N TYR A 378 2.23 37.18 6.52
CA TYR A 378 3.24 36.67 7.45
C TYR A 378 3.78 37.83 8.26
N VAL A 379 3.81 37.67 9.58
CA VAL A 379 4.39 38.64 10.51
C VAL A 379 5.47 37.93 11.29
N GLN A 380 6.69 38.43 11.25
CA GLN A 380 7.82 37.92 12.04
C GLN A 380 8.53 39.11 12.66
N GLU A 381 8.64 39.10 13.99
CA GLU A 381 9.16 40.22 14.78
C GLU A 381 8.39 41.52 14.44
N ASN A 382 9.02 42.43 13.68
CA ASN A 382 8.43 43.71 13.24
C ASN A 382 8.21 43.80 11.72
N ALA A 383 8.49 42.74 10.96
CA ALA A 383 8.33 42.70 9.52
C ALA A 383 6.99 42.05 9.14
N THR A 384 6.28 42.66 8.18
CA THR A 384 5.06 42.08 7.57
C THR A 384 5.28 41.89 6.08
N SER A 385 4.99 40.68 5.58
CA SER A 385 5.00 40.36 4.16
C SER A 385 3.66 39.75 3.71
N TYR A 386 3.40 39.84 2.41
CA TYR A 386 2.17 39.36 1.79
C TYR A 386 2.48 38.50 0.57
N ASP A 387 1.73 37.41 0.42
CA ASP A 387 1.79 36.55 -0.76
C ASP A 387 0.39 36.29 -1.30
N ALA A 388 0.27 36.26 -2.64
CA ALA A 388 -0.85 35.58 -3.28
C ALA A 388 -0.65 34.07 -3.13
N VAL A 389 -1.71 33.35 -2.82
CA VAL A 389 -1.68 31.89 -2.67
C VAL A 389 -2.74 31.26 -3.54
N GLY A 390 -2.41 30.12 -4.14
CA GLY A 390 -3.39 29.27 -4.83
C GLY A 390 -4.47 28.76 -3.88
N GLY A 391 -5.36 27.90 -4.40
CA GLY A 391 -6.54 27.36 -3.72
C GLY A 391 -6.33 26.85 -2.28
N PRO A 392 -7.40 26.47 -1.57
CA PRO A 392 -7.35 26.14 -0.16
C PRO A 392 -6.33 25.03 0.08
N ARG A 393 -5.53 25.13 1.15
CA ARG A 393 -4.68 24.00 1.55
C ARG A 393 -5.58 22.91 2.14
N PRO A 394 -5.16 21.64 2.05
CA PRO A 394 -5.74 20.60 2.89
C PRO A 394 -5.78 21.07 4.34
N LEU A 395 -6.87 20.78 5.05
CA LEU A 395 -7.05 21.13 6.46
C LEU A 395 -6.22 20.20 7.34
N SER A 396 -4.91 20.19 7.16
CA SER A 396 -4.01 19.24 7.83
C SER A 396 -4.15 19.27 9.35
N ALA A 397 -4.44 20.43 9.95
CA ALA A 397 -4.67 20.56 11.39
C ALA A 397 -5.97 19.92 11.88
N ALA A 398 -6.96 19.77 11.02
CA ALA A 398 -8.20 19.05 11.29
C ALA A 398 -8.11 17.57 10.93
N SER A 399 -7.03 17.12 10.27
CA SER A 399 -6.84 15.71 9.95
C SER A 399 -6.28 14.97 11.17
N PRO A 400 -6.97 13.96 11.71
CA PRO A 400 -6.43 13.09 12.75
C PRO A 400 -5.24 12.33 12.18
N GLU A 401 -4.17 12.21 12.96
CA GLU A 401 -3.10 11.26 12.67
C GLU A 401 -3.35 10.01 13.51
N PHE A 402 -3.91 8.99 12.88
CA PHE A 402 -4.02 7.70 13.54
C PHE A 402 -2.67 7.00 13.49
N PRO A 403 -2.10 6.61 14.64
CA PRO A 403 -0.92 5.76 14.67
C PRO A 403 -1.21 4.47 13.89
N PRO A 404 -0.20 3.89 13.21
CA PRO A 404 -0.32 2.54 12.70
C PRO A 404 -0.77 1.59 13.80
N TYR A 405 -1.60 0.60 13.46
CA TYR A 405 -2.07 -0.44 14.40
C TYR A 405 -2.94 0.07 15.55
N VAL A 406 -3.57 1.24 15.43
CA VAL A 406 -4.56 1.73 16.41
C VAL A 406 -5.69 0.71 16.65
N GLU A 407 -6.00 -0.13 15.65
CA GLU A 407 -6.97 -1.22 15.75
C GLU A 407 -6.55 -2.41 16.63
N PHE A 408 -5.27 -2.48 17.02
CA PHE A 408 -4.72 -3.50 17.93
C PHE A 408 -4.60 -3.02 19.38
N ALA A 409 -4.70 -1.71 19.59
CA ALA A 409 -4.57 -1.12 20.90
C ALA A 409 -5.80 -1.37 21.76
N ASP A 410 -5.60 -1.33 23.07
CA ASP A 410 -6.69 -1.39 24.03
C ASP A 410 -7.51 -0.11 23.89
N THR A 411 -8.79 -0.26 23.55
CA THR A 411 -9.66 0.86 23.25
C THR A 411 -10.88 0.82 24.15
N SER A 412 -11.20 1.94 24.80
CA SER A 412 -12.50 2.14 25.46
C SER A 412 -13.38 3.05 24.61
N VAL A 413 -14.61 2.63 24.35
CA VAL A 413 -15.61 3.41 23.62
C VAL A 413 -16.78 3.73 24.54
N GLU A 414 -17.04 5.02 24.75
CA GLU A 414 -18.07 5.53 25.66
C GLU A 414 -19.08 6.37 24.88
N ALA A 415 -20.37 6.05 24.98
CA ALA A 415 -21.44 6.84 24.38
C ALA A 415 -21.68 8.13 25.19
N LEU A 416 -21.75 9.28 24.51
CA LEU A 416 -21.93 10.60 25.14
C LEU A 416 -23.39 11.05 25.22
N GLY A 417 -24.35 10.19 24.87
CA GLY A 417 -25.80 10.48 24.92
C GLY A 417 -26.34 11.35 23.78
N ASN A 418 -25.49 12.05 23.03
CA ASN A 418 -25.85 12.84 21.84
C ASN A 418 -25.62 12.08 20.52
N GLY A 419 -25.47 10.76 20.58
CA GLY A 419 -25.09 9.90 19.45
C GLY A 419 -23.60 9.93 19.09
N SER A 420 -22.78 10.76 19.74
CA SER A 420 -21.32 10.71 19.59
C SER A 420 -20.69 9.76 20.59
N TYR A 421 -19.48 9.32 20.28
CA TYR A 421 -18.71 8.38 21.07
C TYR A 421 -17.34 8.96 21.40
N ARG A 422 -16.94 8.90 22.68
CA ARG A 422 -15.57 9.15 23.10
C ARG A 422 -14.80 7.84 22.97
N VAL A 423 -13.68 7.91 22.27
CA VAL A 423 -12.74 6.81 22.10
C VAL A 423 -11.45 7.18 22.81
N VAL A 424 -10.97 6.30 23.69
CA VAL A 424 -9.65 6.42 24.29
C VAL A 424 -8.87 5.17 23.95
N VAL A 425 -7.72 5.38 23.32
CA VAL A 425 -6.81 4.33 22.92
C VAL A 425 -5.60 4.36 23.85
N THR A 426 -5.33 3.21 24.45
CA THR A 426 -4.23 2.94 25.38
C THR A 426 -3.43 1.74 24.89
N ASP A 427 -2.16 1.63 25.28
CA ASP A 427 -1.30 0.51 24.92
C ASP A 427 -1.18 0.30 23.40
N LEU A 428 -0.81 1.37 22.69
CA LEU A 428 -0.51 1.28 21.27
C LEU A 428 0.72 0.39 21.06
N PRO A 429 0.66 -0.60 20.14
CA PRO A 429 1.83 -1.37 19.77
C PRO A 429 2.98 -0.44 19.38
N ARG A 430 4.19 -0.75 19.87
CA ARG A 430 5.36 0.07 19.57
C ARG A 430 5.72 -0.13 18.11
N VAL A 431 5.61 0.93 17.31
CA VAL A 431 6.11 0.93 15.94
C VAL A 431 7.57 1.37 15.98
N SER A 432 8.50 0.41 15.86
CA SER A 432 9.94 0.65 16.01
C SER A 432 10.55 1.65 15.03
N TYR A 433 9.83 2.02 13.95
CA TYR A 433 10.31 2.98 12.95
C TYR A 433 10.35 4.43 13.45
N TYR A 434 9.52 4.77 14.44
CA TYR A 434 9.54 6.10 15.04
C TYR A 434 10.07 6.02 16.47
N PRO A 435 11.01 6.89 16.90
CA PRO A 435 11.43 6.96 18.30
C PRO A 435 10.32 7.47 19.22
N THR A 436 9.10 7.61 18.72
CA THR A 436 7.93 8.13 19.40
C THR A 436 7.05 7.00 19.93
N VAL A 437 6.99 6.86 21.25
CA VAL A 437 5.97 6.06 21.91
C VAL A 437 4.72 6.93 22.00
N THR A 438 3.67 6.57 21.28
CA THR A 438 2.36 7.20 21.50
C THR A 438 1.84 6.73 22.85
N GLU A 439 1.72 7.66 23.79
CA GLU A 439 1.31 7.35 25.16
C GLU A 439 -0.21 7.26 25.28
N ARG A 440 -0.90 8.14 24.55
CA ARG A 440 -2.35 8.27 24.63
C ARG A 440 -2.88 8.89 23.36
N LEU A 441 -3.92 8.26 22.81
CA LEU A 441 -4.76 8.84 21.79
C LEU A 441 -6.19 8.89 22.32
N ALA A 442 -6.87 10.01 22.16
CA ALA A 442 -8.28 10.14 22.49
C ALA A 442 -8.98 11.02 21.46
N PHE A 443 -10.20 10.66 21.10
CA PHE A 443 -11.02 11.45 20.18
C PHE A 443 -12.51 11.28 20.44
N VAL A 444 -13.31 12.22 19.94
CA VAL A 444 -14.77 12.14 19.96
C VAL A 444 -15.25 12.10 18.52
N VAL A 445 -16.07 11.09 18.19
CA VAL A 445 -16.56 10.85 16.83
C VAL A 445 -18.08 10.82 16.78
N ALA A 446 -18.64 11.48 15.78
CA ALA A 446 -20.06 11.47 15.45
C ALA A 446 -20.42 10.26 14.56
N PRO A 447 -21.71 9.88 14.44
CA PRO A 447 -22.13 8.70 13.66
C PRO A 447 -21.70 8.69 12.19
N ASN A 448 -21.48 9.87 11.59
CA ASN A 448 -21.01 10.00 10.21
C ASN A 448 -19.48 9.88 10.06
N GLY A 449 -18.75 9.63 11.15
CA GLY A 449 -17.29 9.57 11.17
C GLY A 449 -16.60 10.92 11.42
N LEU A 450 -17.35 12.01 11.63
CA LEU A 450 -16.74 13.31 11.95
C LEU A 450 -16.12 13.29 13.35
N ILE A 451 -14.81 13.45 13.43
CA ILE A 451 -14.08 13.66 14.67
C ILE A 451 -14.15 15.14 15.08
N THR A 452 -14.77 15.41 16.22
CA THR A 452 -14.99 16.78 16.76
C THR A 452 -13.99 17.16 17.85
N GLN A 453 -13.35 16.18 18.46
CA GLN A 453 -12.25 16.39 19.39
C GLN A 453 -11.19 15.33 19.13
N TYR A 454 -9.92 15.71 19.19
CA TYR A 454 -8.79 14.80 19.02
C TYR A 454 -7.65 15.26 19.91
N SER A 455 -6.94 14.31 20.50
CA SER A 455 -5.72 14.54 21.26
C SER A 455 -4.83 13.32 21.15
N THR A 456 -3.60 13.51 20.70
CA THR A 456 -2.52 12.52 20.76
C THR A 456 -1.36 13.07 21.55
N THR A 457 -0.74 12.24 22.39
CA THR A 457 0.49 12.56 23.09
C THR A 457 1.51 11.48 22.77
N PHE A 458 2.67 11.88 22.28
CA PHE A 458 3.79 10.98 22.04
C PHE A 458 5.05 11.46 22.74
N ARG A 459 5.85 10.51 23.23
CA ARG A 459 7.18 10.75 23.80
C ARG A 459 8.23 10.22 22.85
N THR A 460 9.16 11.07 22.44
CA THR A 460 10.33 10.69 21.65
C THR A 460 11.41 10.02 22.54
N GLY A 461 12.35 9.29 21.94
CA GLY A 461 13.48 8.66 22.63
C GLY A 461 14.37 9.64 23.42
N ASN A 462 14.43 10.91 23.02
CA ASN A 462 15.16 11.96 23.75
C ASN A 462 14.34 12.64 24.87
N GLY A 463 13.16 12.09 25.23
CA GLY A 463 12.32 12.60 26.30
C GLY A 463 11.45 13.82 25.95
N LEU A 464 11.43 14.25 24.67
CA LEU A 464 10.49 15.27 24.21
C LEU A 464 9.07 14.70 24.22
N VAL A 465 8.15 15.38 24.88
CA VAL A 465 6.72 15.07 24.85
C VAL A 465 6.04 16.04 23.92
N SER A 466 5.42 15.52 22.87
CA SER A 466 4.63 16.29 21.92
C SER A 466 3.16 15.93 22.07
N THR A 467 2.33 16.91 22.38
CA THR A 467 0.88 16.78 22.42
C THR A 467 0.30 17.54 21.25
N ARG A 468 -0.49 16.87 20.43
CA ARG A 468 -1.28 17.48 19.38
C ARG A 468 -2.75 17.30 19.71
N SER A 469 -3.53 18.36 19.67
CA SER A 469 -4.97 18.31 19.89
C SER A 469 -5.72 19.24 18.97
N PHE A 470 -6.97 18.92 18.68
CA PHE A 470 -7.89 19.87 18.08
C PHE A 470 -9.31 19.72 18.61
N THR A 471 -10.06 20.81 18.57
CA THR A 471 -11.52 20.85 18.70
C THR A 471 -12.10 21.39 17.39
N LEU A 472 -13.15 20.73 16.89
CA LEU A 472 -13.89 21.10 15.70
C LEU A 472 -15.35 21.31 16.09
N ASP A 473 -15.83 22.52 15.85
CA ASP A 473 -17.21 22.95 16.03
C ASP A 473 -17.91 22.99 14.66
N PRO A 474 -18.71 21.96 14.32
CA PRO A 474 -19.41 21.92 13.04
C PRO A 474 -20.65 22.81 13.08
N GLY A 475 -20.85 23.61 12.04
CA GLY A 475 -22.04 24.43 11.91
C GLY A 475 -21.89 25.59 10.93
N PRO A 476 -22.99 26.30 10.63
CA PRO A 476 -22.94 27.52 9.85
C PRO A 476 -21.93 28.50 10.46
N THR A 477 -20.99 28.95 9.63
CA THR A 477 -20.02 29.97 10.02
C THR A 477 -19.83 30.92 8.85
N THR A 478 -19.29 32.10 9.14
CA THR A 478 -18.93 33.08 8.13
C THR A 478 -17.45 33.35 8.26
N VAL A 479 -16.74 33.26 7.14
CA VAL A 479 -15.33 33.61 7.07
C VAL A 479 -15.20 35.13 7.04
N PRO A 480 -14.61 35.77 8.08
CA PRO A 480 -14.47 37.22 8.10
C PRO A 480 -13.51 37.68 7.00
N ARG A 481 -13.76 38.88 6.46
CA ARG A 481 -12.83 39.55 5.56
C ARG A 481 -11.70 40.18 6.40
N PRO A 482 -10.41 39.96 6.05
CA PRO A 482 -9.31 40.56 6.79
C PRO A 482 -9.25 42.07 6.57
N ASP A 483 -8.88 42.82 7.60
CA ASP A 483 -8.53 44.25 7.48
C ASP A 483 -7.30 44.47 6.59
N TRP A 484 -6.37 43.52 6.58
CA TRP A 484 -5.14 43.55 5.77
C TRP A 484 -5.32 43.12 4.32
N LEU A 485 -6.51 42.68 3.89
CA LEU A 485 -6.72 42.07 2.58
C LEU A 485 -6.42 43.03 1.43
N ASP A 486 -6.83 44.30 1.55
CA ASP A 486 -6.61 45.29 0.50
C ASP A 486 -5.12 45.67 0.39
N THR A 487 -4.40 45.72 1.52
CA THR A 487 -2.94 45.87 1.52
C THR A 487 -2.26 44.70 0.83
N ALA A 488 -2.68 43.47 1.13
CA ALA A 488 -2.12 42.28 0.50
C ALA A 488 -2.31 42.28 -1.01
N ARG A 489 -3.53 42.57 -1.48
CA ARG A 489 -3.85 42.72 -2.91
C ARG A 489 -2.91 43.70 -3.60
N ASN A 490 -2.84 44.92 -3.09
CA ASN A 490 -1.99 45.97 -3.68
C ASN A 490 -0.49 45.59 -3.68
N ALA A 491 -0.03 44.83 -2.69
CA ALA A 491 1.36 44.37 -2.60
C ALA A 491 1.69 43.22 -3.57
N THR A 492 0.69 42.43 -3.98
CA THR A 492 0.89 41.23 -4.80
C THR A 492 0.57 41.41 -6.29
N GLY A 493 0.00 42.57 -6.68
CA GLY A 493 -0.42 42.87 -8.05
C GLY A 493 -1.86 42.48 -8.32
#